data_AF-A0A2N0W3G5-F1
#
_entry.id   AF-A0A2N0W3G5-F1
#
_cell.length_a   1.000
_cell.length_b   1.000
_cell.length_c   1.000
_cell.angle_alpha   90.00
_cell.angle_beta   90.00
_cell.angle_gamma   90.00
#
_symmetry.space_group_name_H-M   'P 1'
#
loop_
_entity.id
_entity.type
_entity.pdbx_description
1 polymer ?
#
loop_
_entity_poly.entity_id
_entity_poly.type
_entity_poly.pdbx_seq_one_letter_code
_entity_poly.pdbx_strand_id
1 'polypeptide(L)'
;MNSNLAVYLFIALLILTITYVILTYFNSRLYNEVCEQYKNKYGEINPSAISFKYFNFNFIYINMPNEKFKFVYSPLLLRKHSPLNKIDSGKWYEFINTRKTSVKVWFYAELITLLLCMTIFFVLLTCYTVSKTTG
;
A
#
# COMPACT_ATOMS: atom_id res chain seq x y z
N MET A 1 21.49 12.31 18.08
CA MET A 1 20.12 11.94 18.50
C MET A 1 20.17 11.41 19.93
N ASN A 2 19.21 11.77 20.79
CA ASN A 2 19.15 11.22 22.16
C ASN A 2 18.95 9.69 22.08
N SER A 3 19.73 8.91 22.82
CA SER A 3 19.64 7.43 22.86
C SER A 3 18.21 6.97 23.14
N ASN A 4 17.51 7.63 24.05
CA ASN A 4 16.12 7.30 24.39
C ASN A 4 15.17 7.53 23.20
N LEU A 5 15.37 8.59 22.43
CA LEU A 5 14.55 8.88 21.24
C LEU A 5 14.75 7.82 20.15
N ALA A 6 15.99 7.35 19.95
CA ALA A 6 16.29 6.28 19.00
C ALA A 6 15.57 4.98 19.38
N VAL A 7 15.57 4.62 20.66
CA VAL A 7 14.86 3.45 21.18
C VAL A 7 13.36 3.57 20.97
N TYR A 8 12.76 4.72 21.27
CA TYR A 8 11.32 4.94 21.04
C TYR A 8 10.94 4.84 19.56
N LEU A 9 11.73 5.42 18.66
CA LEU A 9 11.51 5.34 17.22
C LEU A 9 11.64 3.90 16.71
N PHE A 10 12.60 3.13 17.24
CA PHE A 10 12.76 1.72 16.87
C PHE A 10 11.58 0.86 17.34
N ILE A 11 11.11 1.05 18.57
CA ILE A 11 9.91 0.35 19.09
C ILE A 11 8.67 0.74 18.27
N ALA A 12 8.50 2.03 17.96
CA ALA A 12 7.40 2.49 17.10
C ALA A 12 7.44 1.85 15.71
N LEU A 13 8.63 1.71 15.11
CA LEU A 13 8.82 1.04 13.83
C LEU A 13 8.38 -0.43 13.88
N LEU A 14 8.73 -1.16 14.95
CA LEU A 14 8.32 -2.56 15.13
C LEU A 14 6.79 -2.68 15.23
N ILE A 15 6.16 -1.83 16.04
CA ILE A 15 4.69 -1.82 16.19
C ILE A 15 4.02 -1.52 14.86
N LEU A 16 4.47 -0.47 14.16
CA LEU A 16 3.91 -0.08 12.86
C LEU A 16 4.11 -1.16 11.80
N THR A 17 5.23 -1.90 11.84
CA THR A 17 5.47 -3.02 10.93
C THR A 17 4.48 -4.16 11.18
N ILE A 18 4.21 -4.50 12.44
CA ILE A 18 3.19 -5.50 12.79
C ILE A 18 1.80 -5.03 12.34
N THR A 19 1.45 -3.77 12.61
CA THR A 19 0.20 -3.17 12.14
C THR A 19 0.08 -3.22 10.62
N TYR A 20 1.16 -2.91 9.89
CA TYR A 20 1.19 -2.97 8.44
C TYR A 20 0.92 -4.37 7.91
N VAL A 21 1.53 -5.40 8.49
CA VAL A 21 1.30 -6.81 8.11
C VAL A 21 -0.17 -7.19 8.31
N ILE A 22 -0.76 -6.81 9.45
CA ILE A 22 -2.18 -7.05 9.74
C ILE A 22 -3.08 -6.34 8.73
N LEU A 23 -2.84 -5.05 8.46
CA LEU A 23 -3.59 -4.27 7.46
C LEU A 23 -3.46 -4.88 6.06
N THR A 24 -2.26 -5.31 5.69
CA THR A 24 -1.98 -5.96 4.39
C THR A 24 -2.81 -7.22 4.22
N TYR A 25 -2.93 -8.04 5.27
CA TYR A 25 -3.73 -9.25 5.27
C TYR A 25 -5.23 -8.96 5.06
N PHE A 26 -5.80 -8.02 5.82
CA PHE A 26 -7.20 -7.62 5.64
C PHE A 26 -7.46 -7.00 4.28
N ASN A 27 -6.57 -6.11 3.82
CA ASN A 27 -6.71 -5.45 2.53
C ASN A 27 -6.57 -6.41 1.36
N SER A 28 -5.80 -7.49 1.50
CA SER A 28 -5.76 -8.54 0.47
C SER A 28 -7.12 -9.21 0.29
N ARG A 29 -7.84 -9.50 1.38
CA ARG A 29 -9.21 -10.05 1.30
C ARG A 29 -10.19 -9.05 0.70
N LEU A 30 -10.16 -7.82 1.21
CA LEU A 30 -11.02 -6.73 0.74
C LEU A 30 -10.79 -6.44 -0.75
N TYR A 31 -9.55 -6.47 -1.21
CA TYR A 31 -9.20 -6.28 -2.61
C TYR A 31 -9.80 -7.37 -3.51
N ASN A 32 -9.73 -8.64 -3.09
CA ASN A 32 -10.34 -9.74 -3.83
C ASN A 32 -11.86 -9.57 -3.94
N GLU A 33 -12.53 -9.16 -2.86
CA GLU A 33 -13.97 -8.86 -2.89
C GLU A 33 -14.31 -7.70 -3.83
N VAL A 34 -13.49 -6.64 -3.85
CA VAL A 34 -13.67 -5.50 -4.77
C VAL A 34 -13.51 -5.97 -6.22
N CYS A 35 -12.54 -6.83 -6.50
CA CYS A 35 -12.34 -7.41 -7.83
C CYS A 35 -13.51 -8.28 -8.29
N GLU A 36 -14.05 -9.12 -7.40
CA GLU A 36 -15.22 -9.94 -7.69
C GLU A 36 -16.47 -9.08 -7.95
N GLN A 37 -16.67 -8.03 -7.16
CA GLN A 37 -17.78 -7.11 -7.37
C GLN A 37 -17.66 -6.32 -8.68
N TYR A 38 -16.44 -6.01 -9.11
CA TYR A 38 -16.22 -5.41 -10.43
C TYR A 38 -16.58 -6.40 -11.54
N LYS A 39 -16.13 -7.65 -11.43
CA LYS A 39 -16.46 -8.72 -12.38
C LYS A 39 -17.97 -8.90 -12.50
N ASN A 40 -18.69 -8.93 -11.38
CA ASN A 40 -20.14 -9.08 -11.37
C ASN A 40 -20.86 -7.88 -12.00
N LYS A 41 -20.30 -6.67 -11.88
CA LYS A 41 -20.90 -5.45 -12.43
C LYS A 41 -20.66 -5.27 -13.93
N TYR A 42 -19.47 -5.63 -14.42
CA TYR A 42 -19.05 -5.33 -15.79
C TYR A 42 -18.88 -6.57 -16.68
N GLY A 43 -19.03 -7.79 -16.14
CA GLY A 43 -18.87 -9.04 -16.87
C GLY A 43 -17.41 -9.40 -17.21
N GLU A 44 -16.46 -8.54 -16.85
CA GLU A 44 -15.04 -8.67 -17.18
C GLU A 44 -14.21 -8.80 -15.91
N ILE A 45 -13.24 -9.72 -15.91
CA ILE A 45 -12.24 -9.79 -14.84
C ILE A 45 -11.34 -8.56 -14.98
N ASN A 46 -11.22 -7.76 -13.92
CA ASN A 46 -10.25 -6.67 -13.92
C ASN A 46 -8.85 -7.25 -14.25
N PRO A 47 -8.11 -6.68 -15.21
CA PRO A 47 -6.71 -7.05 -15.48
C PRO A 47 -5.84 -7.21 -14.20
N SER A 48 -6.11 -6.41 -13.17
CA SER A 48 -5.44 -6.43 -11.87
C SER A 48 -5.78 -7.61 -10.95
N ALA A 49 -6.91 -8.27 -11.18
CA ALA A 49 -7.32 -9.48 -10.46
C ALA A 49 -6.67 -10.72 -11.08
N ILE A 50 -6.33 -10.66 -12.36
CA ILE A 50 -5.56 -11.70 -13.05
C ILE A 50 -4.15 -11.74 -12.46
N SER A 51 -3.49 -10.60 -12.30
CA SER A 51 -2.16 -10.56 -11.67
C SER A 51 -2.19 -11.08 -10.23
N PHE A 52 -3.17 -10.68 -9.42
CA PHE A 52 -3.30 -11.16 -8.03
C PHE A 52 -3.59 -12.66 -7.90
N LYS A 53 -4.40 -13.25 -8.79
CA LYS A 53 -4.81 -14.68 -8.73
C LYS A 53 -3.64 -15.64 -8.96
N TYR A 54 -2.58 -15.21 -9.66
CA TYR A 54 -1.37 -16.01 -9.88
C TYR A 54 -0.24 -15.70 -8.89
N PHE A 55 -0.39 -14.68 -8.04
CA PHE A 55 0.57 -14.39 -6.97
C PHE A 55 0.19 -15.17 -5.71
N ASN A 56 0.69 -16.41 -5.63
CA ASN A 56 0.86 -17.08 -4.34
C ASN A 56 1.58 -16.13 -3.39
N PHE A 57 1.15 -16.11 -2.12
CA PHE A 57 1.67 -15.34 -0.99
C PHE A 57 3.15 -15.70 -0.65
N ASN A 58 4.03 -15.73 -1.63
CA ASN A 58 5.46 -15.80 -1.40
C ASN A 58 5.90 -14.41 -0.95
N PHE A 59 6.21 -14.33 0.34
CA PHE A 59 6.69 -13.18 1.12
C PHE A 59 7.90 -12.42 0.50
N ILE A 60 8.44 -12.92 -0.62
CA ILE A 60 9.69 -12.48 -1.26
C ILE A 60 9.45 -11.70 -2.57
N TYR A 61 8.23 -11.70 -3.15
CA TYR A 61 8.04 -11.08 -4.46
C TYR A 61 7.75 -9.56 -4.41
N ILE A 62 8.78 -8.80 -4.81
CA ILE A 62 8.83 -7.34 -5.04
C ILE A 62 7.75 -6.81 -6.02
N ASN A 63 6.96 -7.69 -6.67
CA ASN A 63 5.90 -7.31 -7.62
C ASN A 63 4.53 -7.04 -6.97
N MET A 64 4.25 -7.56 -5.77
CA MET A 64 2.99 -7.32 -5.05
C MET A 64 2.74 -5.82 -4.74
N PRO A 65 3.76 -5.03 -4.35
CA PRO A 65 3.63 -3.58 -4.17
C PRO A 65 3.23 -2.85 -5.45
N ASN A 66 3.74 -3.28 -6.60
CA ASN A 66 3.56 -2.56 -7.87
C ASN A 66 2.12 -2.65 -8.39
N GLU A 67 1.53 -3.84 -8.32
CA GLU A 67 0.16 -4.08 -8.77
C GLU A 67 -0.88 -3.43 -7.83
N LYS A 68 -0.72 -3.57 -6.51
CA LYS A 68 -1.54 -2.83 -5.53
C LYS A 68 -1.43 -1.32 -5.73
N PHE A 69 -0.22 -0.82 -5.98
CA PHE A 69 -0.03 0.61 -6.22
C PHE A 69 -0.70 1.08 -7.50
N LYS A 70 -0.56 0.35 -8.61
CA LYS A 70 -1.20 0.70 -9.89
C LYS A 70 -2.72 0.66 -9.84
N PHE A 71 -3.29 -0.34 -9.18
CA PHE A 71 -4.73 -0.62 -9.30
C PHE A 71 -5.55 -0.20 -8.08
N VAL A 72 -4.93 0.07 -6.93
CA VAL A 72 -5.63 0.57 -5.74
C VAL A 72 -5.18 1.98 -5.41
N TYR A 73 -3.89 2.19 -5.15
CA TYR A 73 -3.43 3.47 -4.62
C TYR A 73 -3.40 4.58 -5.67
N SER A 74 -2.90 4.30 -6.87
CA SER A 74 -2.86 5.25 -7.99
C SER A 74 -4.24 5.84 -8.31
N PRO A 75 -5.30 5.04 -8.56
CA PRO A 75 -6.62 5.59 -8.85
C PRO A 75 -7.29 6.28 -7.65
N LEU A 76 -6.88 5.97 -6.41
CA LEU A 76 -7.39 6.65 -5.21
C LEU A 76 -6.68 7.99 -4.94
N LEU A 77 -5.38 8.10 -5.23
CA LEU A 77 -4.55 9.27 -4.94
C LEU A 77 -4.45 10.26 -6.11
N LEU A 78 -4.44 9.74 -7.33
CA LEU A 78 -4.19 10.53 -8.54
C LEU A 78 -5.49 10.81 -9.28
N ARG A 79 -5.53 11.96 -9.97
CA ARG A 79 -6.64 12.28 -10.87
C ARG A 79 -6.68 11.31 -12.06
N LYS A 80 -7.90 11.03 -12.56
CA LYS A 80 -8.16 10.13 -13.71
C LYS A 80 -7.23 10.32 -14.91
N HIS A 81 -6.92 11.57 -15.26
CA HIS A 81 -6.12 11.93 -16.44
C HIS A 81 -4.65 12.26 -16.11
N SER A 82 -4.18 11.91 -14.92
CA SER A 82 -2.77 12.11 -14.58
C SER A 82 -1.87 11.27 -15.50
N PRO A 83 -0.76 11.82 -16.02
CA PRO A 83 0.22 11.05 -16.80
C PRO A 83 0.89 9.93 -16.00
N LEU A 84 0.77 9.95 -14.67
CA LEU A 84 1.20 8.89 -13.76
C LEU A 84 0.12 7.81 -13.56
N ASN A 85 -1.12 8.08 -13.98
CA ASN A 85 -2.25 7.16 -13.92
C ASN A 85 -2.62 6.64 -15.33
N LYS A 86 -1.60 6.39 -16.17
CA LYS A 86 -1.74 5.98 -17.58
C LYS A 86 -2.33 4.59 -17.79
N ILE A 87 -2.39 3.78 -16.74
CA ILE A 87 -2.64 2.34 -16.84
C ILE A 87 -4.14 2.01 -16.74
N ASP A 88 -4.98 2.91 -16.20
CA ASP A 88 -6.38 2.55 -15.97
C ASP A 88 -7.36 3.74 -15.92
N SER A 89 -7.35 4.59 -16.95
CA SER A 89 -8.29 5.72 -17.09
C SER A 89 -9.73 5.29 -17.45
N GLY A 90 -10.11 4.04 -17.17
CA GLY A 90 -11.37 3.40 -17.57
C GLY A 90 -12.37 3.18 -16.43
N LYS A 91 -13.31 2.25 -16.65
CA LYS A 91 -14.41 1.86 -15.75
C LYS A 91 -13.93 1.49 -14.33
N TRP A 92 -12.70 0.98 -14.19
CA TRP A 92 -12.12 0.64 -12.89
C TRP A 92 -11.85 1.86 -12.01
N TYR A 93 -11.28 2.94 -12.56
CA TYR A 93 -11.05 4.18 -11.82
C TYR A 93 -12.35 4.73 -11.23
N GLU A 94 -13.43 4.72 -12.01
CA GLU A 94 -14.75 5.14 -11.55
C GLU A 94 -15.32 4.16 -10.52
N PHE A 95 -15.16 2.87 -10.75
CA PHE A 95 -15.63 1.84 -9.82
C PHE A 95 -14.97 1.94 -8.45
N ILE A 96 -13.64 2.10 -8.37
CA ILE A 96 -12.92 2.16 -7.10
C ILE A 96 -13.20 3.46 -6.35
N ASN A 97 -13.34 4.59 -7.06
CA ASN A 97 -13.65 5.88 -6.44
C ASN A 97 -15.09 5.99 -5.93
N THR A 98 -16.03 5.28 -6.56
CA THR A 98 -17.45 5.22 -6.14
C THR A 98 -17.73 4.23 -5.00
N ARG A 99 -16.71 3.49 -4.52
CA ARG A 99 -16.85 2.61 -3.35
C ARG A 99 -17.20 3.38 -2.08
N LYS A 100 -17.88 2.68 -1.17
CA LYS A 100 -18.12 3.16 0.20
C LYS A 100 -16.82 3.65 0.83
N THR A 101 -16.90 4.79 1.53
CA THR A 101 -15.75 5.41 2.18
C THR A 101 -15.03 4.45 3.12
N SER A 102 -15.76 3.56 3.81
CA SER A 102 -15.18 2.53 4.68
C SER A 102 -14.16 1.65 3.97
N VAL A 103 -14.43 1.22 2.73
CA VAL A 103 -13.51 0.39 1.94
C VAL A 103 -12.24 1.16 1.59
N LYS A 104 -12.38 2.44 1.20
CA LYS A 104 -11.25 3.30 0.83
C LYS A 104 -10.35 3.61 2.03
N VAL A 105 -10.93 3.80 3.22
CA VAL A 105 -10.20 4.06 4.46
C VAL A 105 -9.22 2.93 4.78
N TRP A 106 -9.60 1.67 4.58
CA TRP A 106 -8.71 0.53 4.79
C TRP A 106 -7.47 0.57 3.87
N PHE A 107 -7.65 0.90 2.59
CA PHE A 107 -6.53 1.07 1.67
C PHE A 107 -5.65 2.27 2.01
N TYR A 108 -6.25 3.40 2.40
CA TYR A 108 -5.48 4.56 2.86
C TYR A 108 -4.71 4.27 4.15
N ALA A 109 -5.29 3.53 5.09
CA ALA A 109 -4.63 3.16 6.34
C ALA A 109 -3.35 2.34 6.07
N GLU A 110 -3.42 1.30 5.22
CA GLU A 110 -2.25 0.50 4.84
C GLU A 110 -1.15 1.37 4.20
N LEU A 111 -1.52 2.26 3.29
CA LEU A 111 -0.56 3.15 2.63
C LEU A 111 0.09 4.14 3.61
N ILE A 112 -0.71 4.77 4.48
CA ILE A 112 -0.21 5.71 5.48
C ILE A 112 0.73 4.99 6.45
N THR A 113 0.37 3.79 6.93
CA THR A 113 1.24 2.99 7.79
C THR A 113 2.55 2.65 7.10
N LEU A 114 2.53 2.26 5.82
CA LEU A 114 3.76 2.02 5.04
C LEU A 114 4.64 3.28 4.96
N LEU A 115 4.06 4.43 4.66
CA LEU A 115 4.79 5.70 4.57
C LEU A 115 5.41 6.10 5.93
N LEU A 116 4.69 5.88 7.03
CA LEU A 116 5.21 6.10 8.38
C LEU A 116 6.39 5.16 8.70
N CYS A 117 6.27 3.86 8.39
CA CYS A 117 7.37 2.90 8.53
C CYS A 117 8.62 3.37 7.77
N MET A 118 8.46 3.74 6.49
CA MET A 118 9.56 4.19 5.65
C MET A 118 10.19 5.48 6.20
N THR A 119 9.38 6.43 6.63
CA THR A 119 9.87 7.70 7.20
C THR A 119 10.71 7.46 8.46
N ILE A 120 10.19 6.66 9.40
CA ILE A 120 10.92 6.35 10.64
C ILE A 120 12.21 5.59 10.33
N PHE A 121 12.16 4.63 9.41
CA PHE A 121 13.34 3.89 8.96
C PHE A 121 14.43 4.82 8.40
N PHE A 122 14.06 5.76 7.51
CA PHE A 122 15.02 6.73 6.97
C PHE A 122 15.58 7.67 8.03
N VAL A 123 14.77 8.12 8.99
CA VAL A 123 15.24 8.94 10.12
C VAL A 123 16.25 8.18 10.97
N LEU A 124 15.98 6.90 11.28
CA LEU A 124 16.92 6.05 12.02
C LEU A 124 18.23 5.82 11.24
N LEU A 125 18.12 5.53 9.93
CA LEU A 125 19.28 5.31 9.06
C LEU A 125 20.17 6.55 8.96
N THR A 126 19.58 7.71 8.67
CA THR A 126 20.32 8.98 8.57
C THR A 126 21.02 9.32 9.88
N CYS A 127 20.34 9.18 11.02
CA CYS A 127 20.94 9.38 12.33
C CYS A 127 22.09 8.42 12.62
N TYR A 128 21.97 7.15 12.23
CA TYR A 128 23.04 6.16 12.35
C TYR A 128 24.25 6.53 11.48
N THR A 129 24.02 6.90 10.21
CA THR A 129 25.11 7.28 9.30
C THR A 129 25.87 8.52 9.77
N VAL A 130 25.16 9.56 10.22
CA VAL A 130 25.77 10.78 10.76
C VAL A 130 26.65 10.46 11.97
N SER A 131 26.15 9.65 12.91
CA SER A 131 26.89 9.26 14.11
C SER A 131 28.20 8.52 13.80
N LYS A 132 28.27 7.81 12.67
CA LYS A 132 29.46 7.06 12.24
C LYS A 132 30.47 7.94 11.49
N THR A 133 30.03 9.05 10.89
CA THR A 133 30.90 9.98 10.16
C THR A 133 31.50 11.09 11.02
N THR A 134 30.91 11.38 12.18
CA THR A 134 31.35 12.46 13.08
C THR A 134 32.04 11.98 14.36
N GLY A 135 32.21 10.67 14.53
CA GLY A 135 32.96 10.05 15.63
C GLY A 135 34.19 9.34 15.10
#